data_AF-A0A965IEC6-F1
#
_entry.id   AF-A0A965IEC6-F1
#
_cell.length_a   1.000
_cell.length_b   1.000
_cell.length_c   1.000
_cell.angle_alpha   90.00
_cell.angle_beta   90.00
_cell.angle_gamma   90.00
#
_symmetry.space_group_name_H-M   'P 1'
#
loop_
_entity.id
_entity.type
_entity.pdbx_description
1 polymer ?
#
loop_
_entity_poly.entity_id
_entity_poly.type
_entity_poly.pdbx_seq_one_letter_code
_entity_poly.pdbx_strand_id
1 'polypeptide(L)' 'MTDTTIQNTNDLLGFLVTQAELRKDWFGFTQQKMTAITLSHEIAKNHADKMTPDEIVSYALELNEIIYQKIVRPTTRY' A
#
# COMPACT_ATOMS: atom_id res chain seq x y z
N MET A 1 15.58 -14.31 -21.78
CA MET A 1 14.68 -13.19 -22.13
C MET A 1 13.78 -13.71 -23.24
N THR A 2 12.48 -13.83 -23.00
CA THR A 2 11.53 -14.30 -24.01
C THR A 2 11.04 -13.08 -24.78
N ASP A 3 11.57 -12.88 -25.98
CA ASP A 3 11.08 -11.86 -26.91
C ASP A 3 9.62 -12.17 -27.24
N THR A 4 8.72 -11.28 -26.79
CA THR A 4 7.30 -11.39 -27.12
C THR A 4 7.11 -10.78 -28.50
N THR A 5 7.04 -11.63 -29.53
CA THR A 5 6.80 -11.19 -30.90
C THR A 5 5.30 -10.94 -31.12
N ILE A 6 4.91 -9.68 -31.28
CA ILE A 6 3.53 -9.28 -31.57
C ILE A 6 3.28 -9.44 -33.08
N GLN A 7 2.47 -10.43 -33.48
CA GLN A 7 2.25 -10.77 -34.89
C GLN A 7 1.05 -10.04 -35.51
N ASN A 8 0.06 -9.66 -34.69
CA ASN A 8 -1.15 -8.99 -35.16
C ASN A 8 -1.79 -8.13 -34.06
N THR A 9 -2.82 -7.36 -34.41
CA THR A 9 -3.52 -6.44 -33.50
C THR A 9 -4.18 -7.15 -32.31
N ASN A 10 -4.64 -8.39 -32.45
CA ASN A 10 -5.23 -9.15 -31.33
C ASN A 10 -4.15 -9.55 -30.32
N ASP A 11 -2.95 -9.90 -30.77
CA ASP A 11 -1.81 -10.18 -29.89
C ASP A 11 -1.35 -8.92 -29.15
N LEU A 12 -1.38 -7.75 -29.81
CA LEU A 12 -1.07 -6.47 -29.20
C LEU A 12 -2.08 -6.12 -28.10
N LEU A 13 -3.38 -6.28 -28.37
CA LEU A 13 -4.43 -6.01 -27.40
C LEU A 13 -4.35 -6.99 -26.22
N GLY A 14 -4.10 -8.28 -26.47
CA GLY A 14 -3.89 -9.28 -25.42
C GLY A 14 -2.66 -8.97 -24.57
N PHE A 15 -1.55 -8.54 -25.18
CA PHE A 15 -0.36 -8.11 -24.45
C PHE A 15 -0.63 -6.88 -23.58
N LEU A 16 -1.30 -5.86 -24.13
CA LEU A 16 -1.64 -4.64 -23.38
C LEU A 16 -2.58 -4.93 -22.21
N VAL A 17 -3.58 -5.80 -22.38
CA VAL A 17 -4.46 -6.28 -21.31
C VAL A 17 -3.66 -7.01 -20.23
N THR A 18 -2.76 -7.92 -20.62
CA THR A 18 -1.91 -8.68 -19.68
C THR A 18 -0.98 -7.74 -18.90
N GLN A 19 -0.39 -6.73 -19.56
CA GLN A 19 0.44 -5.72 -18.89
C GLN A 19 -0.38 -4.82 -17.95
N ALA A 20 -1.63 -4.50 -18.31
CA ALA A 20 -2.52 -3.74 -17.45
C ALA A 20 -2.94 -4.51 -16.20
N GLU A 21 -3.14 -5.83 -16.31
CA GLU A 21 -3.44 -6.70 -15.16
C GLU A 21 -2.25 -6.89 -14.20
N LEU A 22 -1.02 -6.77 -14.69
CA LEU A 22 0.20 -6.89 -13.89
C LEU A 22 0.42 -5.71 -12.93
N ARG A 23 -0.14 -4.53 -13.23
CA ARG A 23 -0.07 -3.35 -12.34
C ARG A 23 -1.42 -3.05 -11.69
N LYS A 24 -1.80 -3.91 -10.74
CA LYS A 24 -2.85 -3.62 -9.74
C LYS A 24 -2.33 -2.77 -8.58
N ASP A 25 -1.53 -1.75 -8.87
CA ASP A 25 -1.06 -0.81 -7.85
C ASP A 25 -2.17 0.20 -7.50
N TRP A 26 -3.31 -0.30 -7.02
CA TRP A 26 -4.41 0.52 -6.50
C TRP A 26 -3.95 1.42 -5.34
N PHE A 27 -2.81 1.09 -4.73
CA PHE A 27 -2.22 1.84 -3.64
C PHE A 27 -0.68 1.72 -3.66
N GLY A 28 -0.04 2.41 -4.62
CA GLY A 28 1.41 2.42 -4.77
C GLY A 28 2.15 3.11 -3.62
N PHE A 29 3.49 2.98 -3.62
CA PHE A 29 4.35 3.50 -2.55
C PHE A 29 4.14 4.99 -2.25
N THR A 30 3.95 5.82 -3.29
CA THR A 30 3.70 7.25 -3.12
C THR A 30 2.35 7.51 -2.43
N GLN A 31 1.29 6.81 -2.82
CA GLN A 31 -0.02 6.92 -2.17
C GLN A 31 0.06 6.48 -0.70
N GLN A 32 0.73 5.34 -0.44
CA GLN A 32 0.96 4.85 0.93
C GLN A 32 1.67 5.91 1.78
N LYS A 33 2.70 6.57 1.23
CA LYS A 33 3.47 7.60 1.93
C LYS A 33 2.64 8.84 2.26
N MET A 34 1.80 9.30 1.33
CA MET A 34 0.90 10.44 1.56
C MET A 34 -0.16 10.15 2.62
N THR A 35 -0.76 8.96 2.59
CA THR A 35 -1.72 8.53 3.60
C THR A 35 -1.08 8.41 4.97
N ALA A 36 0.14 7.84 5.06
CA ALA A 36 0.88 7.75 6.31
C ALA A 36 1.19 9.13 6.90
N ILE A 37 1.65 10.09 6.09
CA ILE A 37 1.92 11.47 6.55
C ILE A 37 0.65 12.15 7.05
N THR A 38 -0.47 11.97 6.33
CA THR A 38 -1.76 12.57 6.72
C THR A 38 -2.25 11.99 8.05
N LEU A 39 -2.22 10.66 8.18
CA LEU A 39 -2.61 9.97 9.40
C LEU A 39 -1.76 10.41 10.60
N SER A 40 -0.44 10.54 10.44
CA SER A 40 0.45 11.01 11.50
C SER A 40 0.10 12.43 11.96
N HIS A 41 -0.21 13.34 11.03
CA HIS A 41 -0.65 14.70 11.40
C HIS A 41 -2.01 14.71 12.11
N GLU A 42 -2.94 13.83 11.72
CA GLU A 42 -4.24 13.71 12.39
C GLU A 42 -4.11 13.14 13.81
N ILE A 43 -3.29 12.10 14.00
CA ILE A 43 -3.01 11.56 15.33
C ILE A 43 -2.38 12.64 16.21
N ALA A 44 -1.38 13.36 15.69
CA ALA A 44 -0.73 14.46 16.40
C ALA A 44 -1.72 15.56 16.76
N LYS A 45 -2.58 16.01 15.84
CA LYS A 45 -3.60 17.01 16.11
C LYS A 45 -4.55 16.60 17.23
N ASN A 46 -4.95 15.33 17.27
CA ASN A 46 -5.93 14.81 18.22
C ASN A 46 -5.34 14.42 19.58
N HIS A 47 -4.01 14.25 19.67
CA HIS A 47 -3.32 13.77 20.88
C HIS A 47 -2.18 14.69 21.33
N ALA A 48 -2.03 15.89 20.75
CA ALA A 48 -0.95 16.83 21.07
C ALA A 48 -0.89 17.21 22.56
N ASP A 49 -2.02 17.15 23.27
CA ASP A 49 -2.14 17.41 24.70
C ASP A 49 -1.90 16.17 25.58
N LYS A 50 -1.87 14.97 24.98
CA LYS A 50 -1.84 13.68 25.70
C LYS A 50 -0.57 12.88 25.50
N MET A 51 0.13 13.11 24.39
CA MET A 51 1.29 12.33 23.99
C MET A 51 2.36 13.26 23.42
N THR A 52 3.59 13.01 23.81
CA THR A 52 4.76 13.61 23.17
C THR A 52 4.89 13.12 21.73
N PRO A 53 5.64 13.84 20.86
CA PRO A 53 5.87 13.41 19.49
C PRO A 53 6.43 11.99 19.36
N ASP A 54 7.35 11.59 20.24
CA ASP A 54 7.94 10.25 20.24
C ASP A 54 6.92 9.14 20.58
N GLU A 55 6.01 9.41 21.52
CA GLU A 55 4.91 8.50 21.87
C GLU A 55 3.92 8.34 20.71
N ILE A 56 3.62 9.43 19.99
CA ILE A 56 2.74 9.41 18.81
C ILE A 56 3.34 8.55 17.69
N VAL A 57 4.64 8.70 17.41
CA VAL A 57 5.33 7.91 16.39
C VAL A 57 5.33 6.42 16.77
N SER A 58 5.65 6.11 18.03
CA SER A 58 5.65 4.74 18.54
C SER A 58 4.27 4.09 18.40
N TYR A 59 3.21 4.82 18.80
CA TYR A 59 1.83 4.37 18.65
C TYR A 59 1.45 4.10 17.19
N ALA A 60 1.79 4.99 16.27
CA ALA A 60 1.46 4.83 14.85
C ALA A 60 2.15 3.61 14.22
N LEU A 61 3.41 3.33 14.59
CA LEU A 61 4.15 2.16 14.13
C LEU A 61 3.52 0.86 14.64
N GLU A 62 3.20 0.78 15.94
CA GLU A 62 2.54 -0.38 16.52
C GLU A 62 1.16 -0.64 15.91
N LEU A 63 0.36 0.42 15.74
CA LEU A 63 -0.95 0.32 15.11
C LEU A 63 -0.86 -0.21 13.67
N ASN A 64 0.10 0.30 12.89
CA ASN A 64 0.32 -0.15 11.52
C ASN A 64 0.71 -1.64 11.45
N GLU A 65 1.60 -2.09 12.33
CA GLU A 65 1.98 -3.50 12.41
C GLU A 65 0.79 -4.39 12.79
N ILE A 66 -0.01 -3.98 13.78
CA ILE A 66 -1.21 -4.71 14.20
C ILE A 66 -2.23 -4.82 13.06
N ILE A 67 -2.47 -3.73 12.32
CA ILE A 67 -3.37 -3.72 11.16
C ILE A 67 -2.86 -4.68 10.09
N TYR A 68 -1.56 -4.64 9.78
CA TYR A 68 -0.97 -5.53 8.79
C TYR A 68 -1.16 -6.99 9.17
N GLN A 69 -0.85 -7.38 10.41
CA GLN A 69 -0.96 -8.76 10.89
C GLN A 69 -2.41 -9.25 10.99
N LYS A 70 -3.36 -8.39 11.33
CA LYS A 70 -4.76 -8.80 11.59
C LYS A 70 -5.67 -8.69 10.37
N ILE A 71 -5.45 -7.69 9.52
CA ILE A 71 -6.38 -7.34 8.43
C ILE A 71 -5.78 -7.69 7.07
N VAL A 72 -4.54 -7.26 6.81
CA VAL A 72 -3.93 -7.42 5.48
C VAL A 72 -3.37 -8.82 5.27
N ARG A 73 -2.70 -9.37 6.29
CA ARG A 73 -2.12 -10.72 6.26
C ARG A 73 -2.54 -11.50 7.51
N PRO A 74 -3.82 -11.90 7.62
CA PRO A 74 -4.27 -12.71 8.74
C PRO A 74 -3.43 -13.99 8.83
N THR A 75 -2.77 -14.23 9.96
CA THR A 75 -1.98 -15.46 10.19
C THR A 75 -2.85 -16.72 10.24
N THR A 76 -4.18 -16.60 10.20
CA THR A 76 -5.10 -17.74 10.12
C THR A 76 -5.14 -18.29 8.70
N ARG A 77 -4.26 -19.26 8.42
CA ARG A 77 -4.44 -20.23 7.33
C ARG A 77 -5.62 -21.14 7.69
N TYR A 78 -6.70 -21.09 6.90
CA TYR A 78 -7.64 -22.20 6.76
C TYR A 78 -7.16 -23.10 5.62
#